data_AF-A0A9X0YN01-F1
#
_entry.id   AF-A0A9X0YN01-F1
#
_cell.length_a   1.000
_cell.length_b   1.000
_cell.length_c   1.000
_cell.angle_alpha   90.00
_cell.angle_beta   90.00
_cell.angle_gamma   90.00
#
_symmetry.space_group_name_H-M   'P 1'
#
loop_
_entity.id
_entity.type
_entity.pdbx_description
1 polymer ?
#
loop_
_entity_poly.entity_id
_entity_poly.type
_entity_poly.pdbx_seq_one_letter_code
_entity_poly.pdbx_strand_id
1 'polypeptide(L)'
;MKLGEIYKTEFDERVFRIIGLDNYEVFYDCLSNENKWTFSGNFKRKSIFLRMRTELFKVKSELIKLEEFTQKEAEYFRADLPMRFGRIKNLNWESAVKSELNKYQNEFSQRKVNTEKIILIPSGAKGGFLKGELIESNSILTEFEIIQKASELQKLSSNGIGFYRMGCQKGIPTYLIGEYLDKAGIMK
;
A
#
# COMPACT_ATOMS: atom_id res chain seq x y z
N MET A 1 10.02 -8.77 -15.61
CA MET A 1 9.20 -8.23 -14.51
C MET A 1 8.24 -7.19 -15.04
N LYS A 2 6.98 -7.60 -15.26
CA LYS A 2 5.82 -6.77 -15.57
C LYS A 2 4.58 -7.36 -14.89
N LEU A 3 3.49 -6.60 -14.86
CA LEU A 3 2.21 -7.03 -14.31
C LEU A 3 1.73 -8.31 -15.02
N GLY A 4 1.15 -9.24 -14.25
CA GLY A 4 0.59 -10.50 -14.75
C GLY A 4 1.61 -11.62 -14.97
N GLU A 5 2.92 -11.34 -14.91
CA GLU A 5 3.92 -12.41 -14.95
C GLU A 5 3.83 -13.30 -13.71
N ILE A 6 3.94 -14.61 -13.92
CA ILE A 6 3.85 -15.64 -12.89
C ILE A 6 5.20 -16.33 -12.74
N TYR A 7 5.65 -16.45 -11.51
CA TYR A 7 6.97 -16.93 -11.15
C TYR A 7 6.90 -18.13 -10.21
N LYS A 8 7.88 -19.03 -10.35
CA LYS A 8 8.26 -19.97 -9.29
C LYS A 8 9.31 -19.29 -8.42
N THR A 9 9.23 -19.46 -7.10
CA THR A 9 10.20 -18.85 -6.18
C THR A 9 10.99 -19.91 -5.44
N GLU A 10 12.19 -19.57 -4.97
CA GLU A 10 13.02 -20.48 -4.17
C GLU A 10 12.56 -20.60 -2.70
N PHE A 11 11.70 -19.69 -2.24
CA PHE A 11 11.34 -19.55 -0.84
C PHE A 11 9.90 -19.99 -0.52
N ASP A 12 9.12 -20.38 -1.53
CA ASP A 12 7.78 -20.93 -1.39
C ASP A 12 7.46 -21.81 -2.61
N GLU A 13 6.86 -22.98 -2.38
CA GLU A 13 6.49 -23.94 -3.44
C GLU A 13 5.33 -23.44 -4.31
N ARG A 14 4.55 -22.46 -3.83
CA ARG A 14 3.43 -21.88 -4.58
C ARG A 14 3.95 -20.93 -5.66
N VAL A 15 3.11 -20.66 -6.65
CA VAL A 15 3.43 -19.71 -7.73
C VAL A 15 2.91 -18.30 -7.43
N PHE A 16 3.70 -17.31 -7.83
CA PHE A 16 3.54 -15.93 -7.44
C PHE A 16 3.28 -15.10 -8.68
N ARG A 17 2.15 -14.38 -8.73
CA ARG A 17 1.83 -13.49 -9.85
C ARG A 17 2.06 -12.04 -9.47
N ILE A 18 2.78 -11.31 -10.32
CA ILE A 18 3.03 -9.89 -10.11
C ILE A 18 1.73 -9.11 -10.29
N ILE A 19 1.30 -8.42 -9.25
CA ILE A 19 0.09 -7.59 -9.26
C ILE A 19 0.40 -6.09 -9.21
N GLY A 20 1.61 -5.74 -8.80
CA GLY A 20 2.14 -4.38 -8.80
C GLY A 20 3.65 -4.43 -8.72
N LEU A 21 4.35 -3.45 -9.28
CA LEU A 21 5.76 -3.29 -9.04
C LEU A 21 6.21 -1.84 -9.19
N ASP A 22 7.26 -1.49 -8.46
CA ASP A 22 8.11 -0.35 -8.75
C ASP A 22 9.60 -0.73 -8.57
N ASN A 23 10.48 0.27 -8.56
CA ASN A 23 11.92 0.05 -8.43
C ASN A 23 12.33 -0.58 -7.09
N TYR A 24 11.47 -0.52 -6.06
CA TYR A 24 11.79 -0.95 -4.70
C TYR A 24 11.01 -2.19 -4.28
N GLU A 25 9.72 -2.26 -4.61
CA GLU A 25 8.84 -3.32 -4.14
C GLU A 25 8.03 -3.96 -5.27
N VAL A 26 7.78 -5.26 -5.10
CA VAL A 26 6.91 -6.08 -5.93
C VAL A 26 5.73 -6.46 -5.07
N PHE A 27 4.53 -6.06 -5.47
CA PHE A 27 3.29 -6.65 -4.99
C PHE A 27 3.01 -7.92 -5.77
N TYR A 28 2.70 -9.00 -5.07
CA TYR A 28 2.36 -10.27 -5.68
C TYR A 28 1.11 -10.89 -5.05
N ASP A 29 0.41 -11.67 -5.87
CA ASP A 29 -0.67 -12.56 -5.46
C ASP A 29 -0.13 -13.99 -5.46
N CYS A 30 -0.52 -14.78 -4.47
CA CYS A 30 -0.07 -16.16 -4.31
C CYS A 30 -1.19 -17.10 -4.77
N LEU A 31 -0.84 -18.13 -5.54
CA LEU A 31 -1.79 -19.20 -5.83
C LEU A 31 -1.93 -20.07 -4.58
N SER A 32 -3.14 -20.16 -4.04
CA SER A 32 -3.43 -21.05 -2.91
C SER A 32 -3.40 -22.52 -3.32
N ASN A 33 -3.36 -23.42 -2.33
CA ASN A 33 -3.39 -24.86 -2.54
C ASN A 33 -4.68 -25.35 -3.23
N GLU A 34 -5.75 -24.54 -3.24
CA GLU A 34 -6.99 -24.81 -3.96
C GLU A 34 -6.96 -24.33 -5.43
N ASN A 35 -5.80 -23.96 -5.97
CA ASN A 35 -5.63 -23.36 -7.29
C ASN A 35 -6.45 -22.06 -7.48
N LYS A 36 -6.58 -21.27 -6.42
CA LYS A 36 -7.23 -19.95 -6.45
C LYS A 36 -6.24 -18.86 -6.06
N TRP A 37 -6.21 -17.79 -6.83
CA TRP A 37 -5.52 -16.56 -6.48
C TRP A 37 -6.16 -15.90 -5.24
N THR A 38 -5.35 -15.35 -4.33
CA THR A 38 -5.85 -14.82 -3.05
C THR A 38 -6.54 -13.45 -3.21
N PHE A 39 -6.02 -12.59 -4.09
CA PHE A 39 -6.66 -11.33 -4.44
C PHE A 39 -7.66 -11.55 -5.58
N SER A 40 -7.26 -12.26 -6.62
CA SER A 40 -8.07 -12.42 -7.82
C SER A 40 -9.20 -13.42 -7.64
N GLY A 41 -10.39 -12.87 -7.42
CA GLY A 41 -11.58 -13.60 -7.02
C GLY A 41 -12.18 -13.11 -5.69
N ASN A 42 -11.45 -12.29 -4.93
CA ASN A 42 -11.85 -11.81 -3.61
C ASN A 42 -11.99 -10.28 -3.51
N PHE A 43 -12.56 -9.67 -4.55
CA PHE A 43 -12.67 -8.21 -4.70
C PHE A 43 -13.60 -7.52 -3.68
N LYS A 44 -14.63 -8.24 -3.21
CA LYS A 44 -15.68 -7.70 -2.34
C LYS A 44 -15.34 -7.76 -0.85
N ARG A 45 -14.28 -8.48 -0.45
CA ARG A 45 -13.85 -8.59 0.94
C ARG A 45 -12.60 -7.74 1.19
N LYS A 46 -11.91 -8.02 2.29
CA LYS A 46 -10.59 -7.48 2.58
C LYS A 46 -9.55 -8.36 1.90
N SER A 47 -8.69 -7.75 1.11
CA SER A 47 -7.52 -8.38 0.49
C SER A 47 -6.28 -7.59 0.90
N ILE A 48 -5.22 -8.30 1.30
CA ILE A 48 -3.93 -7.72 1.62
C ILE A 48 -2.98 -8.11 0.48
N PHE A 49 -2.27 -7.13 -0.06
CA PHE A 49 -1.27 -7.37 -1.09
C PHE A 49 0.03 -7.78 -0.42
N LEU A 50 0.48 -9.00 -0.73
CA LEU A 50 1.80 -9.45 -0.30
C LEU A 50 2.86 -8.69 -1.10
N ARG A 51 4.00 -8.43 -0.47
CA ARG A 51 5.04 -7.60 -1.05
C ARG A 51 6.43 -7.98 -0.60
N MET A 52 7.42 -7.72 -1.45
CA MET A 52 8.84 -7.89 -1.12
C MET A 52 9.73 -6.98 -1.97
N ARG A 53 11.01 -6.90 -1.61
CA ARG A 53 12.02 -6.13 -2.36
C ARG A 53 12.13 -6.64 -3.80
N THR A 54 12.09 -5.73 -4.77
CA THR A 54 12.18 -6.05 -6.21
C THR A 54 13.44 -6.82 -6.56
N GLU A 55 14.59 -6.41 -6.03
CA GLU A 55 15.88 -7.07 -6.30
C GLU A 55 15.90 -8.52 -5.78
N LEU A 56 15.39 -8.72 -4.57
CA LEU A 56 15.34 -10.06 -3.97
C LEU A 56 14.41 -10.98 -4.75
N PHE A 57 13.25 -10.47 -5.20
CA PHE A 57 12.33 -11.23 -6.04
C PHE A 57 13.02 -11.64 -7.34
N LYS A 58 13.67 -10.71 -8.05
CA LYS A 58 14.36 -10.99 -9.33
C LYS A 58 15.40 -12.10 -9.24
N VAL A 59 16.19 -12.12 -8.16
CA VAL A 59 17.28 -13.09 -7.99
C VAL A 59 16.76 -14.48 -7.64
N LYS A 60 15.64 -14.56 -6.91
CA LYS A 60 15.12 -15.82 -6.34
C LYS A 60 13.87 -16.32 -7.03
N SER A 61 13.67 -15.96 -8.31
CA SER A 61 12.44 -16.29 -9.02
C SER A 61 12.67 -16.56 -10.49
N GLU A 62 12.00 -17.59 -10.99
CA GLU A 62 12.03 -18.01 -12.38
C GLU A 62 10.67 -17.74 -13.03
N LEU A 63 10.66 -17.06 -14.18
CA LEU A 63 9.44 -16.77 -14.92
C LEU A 63 8.87 -18.06 -15.51
N ILE A 64 7.62 -18.37 -15.19
CA ILE A 64 6.91 -19.54 -15.73
C ILE A 64 6.06 -19.13 -16.94
N LYS A 65 5.24 -18.09 -16.79
CA LYS A 65 4.28 -17.65 -17.82
C LYS A 65 3.81 -16.22 -17.58
N LEU A 66 3.10 -15.67 -18.57
CA LEU A 66 2.35 -14.43 -18.47
C LEU A 66 0.85 -14.74 -18.46
N GLU A 67 0.13 -14.14 -17.51
CA GLU A 67 -1.33 -14.17 -17.45
C GLU A 67 -1.81 -12.73 -17.26
N GLU A 68 -2.42 -12.16 -18.30
CA GLU A 68 -2.85 -10.76 -18.26
C GLU A 68 -3.91 -10.52 -17.20
N PHE A 69 -3.90 -9.31 -16.66
CA PHE A 69 -4.94 -8.87 -15.75
C PHE A 69 -6.27 -8.76 -16.49
N THR A 70 -7.30 -9.37 -15.93
CA THR A 70 -8.68 -9.08 -16.29
C THR A 70 -9.00 -7.62 -15.94
N GLN A 71 -9.95 -7.04 -16.66
CA GLN A 71 -10.44 -5.69 -16.41
C GLN A 71 -10.85 -5.51 -14.92
N LYS A 72 -11.50 -6.52 -14.35
CA LYS A 72 -11.93 -6.50 -12.95
C LYS A 72 -10.75 -6.46 -11.98
N GLU A 73 -9.67 -7.18 -12.25
CA GLU A 73 -8.48 -7.10 -11.40
C GLU A 73 -7.84 -5.71 -11.48
N ALA A 74 -7.77 -5.12 -12.67
CA ALA A 74 -7.26 -3.77 -12.87
C ALA A 74 -8.08 -2.71 -12.10
N GLU A 75 -9.41 -2.81 -12.16
CA GLU A 75 -10.35 -1.93 -11.45
C GLU A 75 -10.16 -1.96 -9.94
N TYR A 76 -9.91 -3.13 -9.35
CA TYR A 76 -9.77 -3.30 -7.90
C TYR A 76 -8.34 -3.07 -7.40
N PHE A 77 -7.33 -3.44 -8.18
CA PHE A 77 -5.94 -3.21 -7.80
C PHE A 77 -5.63 -1.71 -7.79
N ARG A 78 -6.13 -0.98 -8.81
CA ARG A 78 -5.89 0.46 -9.03
C ARG A 78 -4.40 0.77 -9.14
N ALA A 79 -3.80 0.32 -10.24
CA ALA A 79 -2.37 0.52 -10.52
C ALA A 79 -1.98 1.99 -10.68
N ASP A 80 -2.95 2.87 -10.94
CA ASP A 80 -2.76 4.32 -10.99
C ASP A 80 -2.56 4.96 -9.60
N LEU A 81 -2.88 4.24 -8.53
CA LEU A 81 -2.69 4.73 -7.17
C LEU A 81 -1.27 4.46 -6.67
N PRO A 82 -0.70 5.39 -5.88
CA PRO A 82 0.68 5.27 -5.41
C PRO A 82 0.88 4.06 -4.51
N MET A 83 2.01 3.36 -4.67
CA MET A 83 2.41 2.31 -3.73
C MET A 83 2.78 2.88 -2.37
N ARG A 84 3.29 4.11 -2.37
CA ARG A 84 3.65 4.88 -1.19
C ARG A 84 3.63 6.37 -1.48
N PHE A 85 3.25 7.18 -0.50
CA PHE A 85 3.15 8.64 -0.64
C PHE A 85 3.21 9.34 0.73
N GLY A 86 3.15 10.67 0.74
CA GLY A 86 3.02 11.45 1.98
C GLY A 86 4.20 11.28 2.95
N ARG A 87 5.40 11.00 2.42
CA ARG A 87 6.57 10.63 3.24
C ARG A 87 7.34 11.85 3.70
N ILE A 88 7.43 12.06 5.02
CA ILE A 88 8.14 13.18 5.63
C ILE A 88 9.06 12.66 6.73
N LYS A 89 10.38 12.85 6.57
CA LYS A 89 11.40 12.31 7.49
C LYS A 89 11.38 12.99 8.86
N ASN A 90 11.19 14.31 8.88
CA ASN A 90 11.38 15.14 10.07
C ASN A 90 10.04 15.49 10.76
N LEU A 91 9.07 14.58 10.72
CA LEU A 91 7.75 14.75 11.35
C LEU A 91 7.36 13.45 12.06
N ASN A 92 6.90 13.54 13.30
CA ASN A 92 6.49 12.38 14.09
C ASN A 92 4.97 12.45 14.34
N TRP A 93 4.28 11.32 14.21
CA TRP A 93 2.82 11.22 14.41
C TRP A 93 2.34 11.72 15.78
N GLU A 94 3.09 11.44 16.85
CA GLU A 94 2.81 11.92 18.21
C GLU A 94 2.79 13.46 18.28
N SER A 95 3.70 14.11 17.54
CA SER A 95 3.88 15.56 17.51
C SER A 95 3.16 16.26 16.34
N ALA A 96 2.48 15.51 15.46
CA ALA A 96 1.88 16.01 14.23
C ALA A 96 0.58 16.80 14.49
N VAL A 97 0.71 17.91 15.22
CA VAL A 97 -0.37 18.87 15.44
C VAL A 97 -0.58 19.77 14.22
N LYS A 98 -1.74 20.40 14.13
CA LYS A 98 -2.14 21.22 12.97
C LYS A 98 -1.10 22.27 12.58
N SER A 99 -0.45 22.94 13.54
CA SER A 99 0.58 23.95 13.27
C SER A 99 1.82 23.37 12.59
N GLU A 100 2.26 22.18 13.00
CA GLU A 100 3.40 21.49 12.40
C GLU A 100 3.07 20.98 11.00
N LEU A 101 1.87 20.46 10.80
CA LEU A 101 1.40 20.00 9.49
C LEU A 101 1.32 21.14 8.47
N ASN A 102 0.87 22.32 8.88
CA ASN A 102 0.71 23.46 7.96
C ASN A 102 2.03 23.88 7.27
N LYS A 103 3.20 23.56 7.87
CA LYS A 103 4.50 23.78 7.22
C LYS A 103 4.64 23.03 5.88
N TYR A 104 3.87 21.95 5.72
CA TYR A 104 3.90 21.07 4.56
C TYR A 104 2.70 21.28 3.62
N GLN A 105 1.77 22.19 3.95
CA GLN A 105 0.54 22.39 3.18
C GLN A 105 0.81 22.67 1.70
N ASN A 106 1.69 23.62 1.39
CA ASN A 106 1.99 24.02 0.01
C ASN A 106 2.53 22.86 -0.83
N GLU A 107 3.34 21.96 -0.23
CA GLU A 107 3.91 20.81 -0.93
C GLU A 107 2.86 19.73 -1.19
N PHE A 108 2.05 19.39 -0.19
CA PHE A 108 1.19 18.21 -0.24
C PHE A 108 -0.24 18.50 -0.70
N SER A 109 -0.70 19.75 -0.69
CA SER A 109 -2.03 20.11 -1.20
C SER A 109 -2.13 20.03 -2.73
N GLN A 110 -1.01 20.10 -3.44
CA GLN A 110 -0.98 19.94 -4.90
C GLN A 110 -0.81 18.48 -5.35
N ARG A 111 -0.39 17.60 -4.43
CA ARG A 111 -0.19 16.18 -4.71
C ARG A 111 -1.51 15.44 -4.55
N LYS A 112 -2.03 14.91 -5.65
CA LYS A 112 -3.31 14.20 -5.69
C LYS A 112 -3.10 12.70 -5.61
N VAL A 113 -3.92 12.05 -4.80
CA VAL A 113 -4.13 10.59 -4.83
C VAL A 113 -5.41 10.40 -5.62
N ASN A 114 -5.35 9.81 -6.82
CA ASN A 114 -6.41 9.78 -7.84
C ASN A 114 -7.69 9.00 -7.42
N THR A 115 -8.27 9.30 -6.28
CA THR A 115 -9.46 8.67 -5.71
C THR A 115 -10.09 9.62 -4.71
N GLU A 116 -11.40 9.54 -4.58
CA GLU A 116 -12.17 10.33 -3.61
C GLU A 116 -12.20 9.68 -2.23
N LYS A 117 -11.85 8.39 -2.15
CA LYS A 117 -11.88 7.62 -0.90
C LYS A 117 -10.78 6.59 -0.79
N ILE A 118 -10.30 6.42 0.44
CA ILE A 118 -9.35 5.39 0.87
C ILE A 118 -9.71 4.90 2.27
N ILE A 119 -9.17 3.76 2.67
CA ILE A 119 -9.19 3.32 4.06
C ILE A 119 -7.78 3.45 4.63
N LEU A 120 -7.65 4.21 5.71
CA LEU A 120 -6.40 4.31 6.47
C LEU A 120 -6.40 3.31 7.60
N ILE A 121 -5.30 2.59 7.76
CA ILE A 121 -5.13 1.60 8.83
C ILE A 121 -4.05 2.10 9.79
N PRO A 122 -4.42 2.49 11.02
CA PRO A 122 -3.46 2.88 12.03
C PRO A 122 -2.71 1.68 12.61
N SER A 123 -1.53 1.94 13.14
CA SER A 123 -0.75 0.99 13.93
C SER A 123 -1.11 1.12 15.41
N GLY A 124 -1.30 -0.02 16.08
CA GLY A 124 -1.47 -0.12 17.53
C GLY A 124 -0.14 -0.15 18.27
N ALA A 125 -0.17 0.19 19.57
CA ALA A 125 1.04 0.32 20.40
C ALA A 125 1.89 -0.95 20.47
N LYS A 126 1.29 -2.14 20.31
CA LYS A 126 1.97 -3.43 20.31
C LYS A 126 2.38 -3.93 18.92
N GLY A 127 2.35 -3.06 17.90
CA GLY A 127 2.75 -3.38 16.52
C GLY A 127 1.68 -4.04 15.65
N GLY A 128 0.50 -4.36 16.20
CA GLY A 128 -0.64 -4.84 15.42
C GLY A 128 -1.36 -3.72 14.65
N PHE A 129 -2.22 -4.08 13.70
CA PHE A 129 -3.06 -3.13 12.98
C PHE A 129 -4.37 -2.85 13.73
N LEU A 130 -4.77 -1.59 13.80
CA LEU A 130 -6.08 -1.20 14.32
C LEU A 130 -7.16 -1.31 13.24
N LYS A 131 -8.41 -1.05 13.63
CA LYS A 131 -9.53 -0.96 12.68
C LYS A 131 -9.24 0.15 11.68
N GLY A 132 -9.47 -0.14 10.40
CA GLY A 132 -9.31 0.85 9.34
C GLY A 132 -10.45 1.87 9.33
N GLU A 133 -10.10 3.12 9.07
CA GLU A 133 -11.01 4.26 9.00
C GLU A 133 -11.20 4.69 7.54
N LEU A 134 -12.46 4.92 7.13
CA LEU A 134 -12.78 5.44 5.81
C LEU A 134 -12.46 6.94 5.78
N ILE A 135 -11.60 7.35 4.84
CA ILE A 135 -11.38 8.74 4.51
C ILE A 135 -12.01 8.98 3.15
N GLU A 136 -12.90 9.96 3.06
CA GLU A 136 -13.58 10.33 1.83
C GLU A 136 -13.74 11.85 1.69
N SER A 137 -13.82 12.32 0.45
CA SER A 137 -14.06 13.71 0.08
C SER A 137 -15.00 13.76 -1.13
N ASN A 138 -15.62 14.91 -1.37
CA ASN A 138 -16.45 15.14 -2.57
C ASN A 138 -15.60 15.37 -3.84
N SER A 139 -14.28 15.33 -3.70
CA SER A 139 -13.32 15.53 -4.78
C SER A 139 -12.11 14.62 -4.57
N ILE A 140 -11.22 14.57 -5.58
CA ILE A 140 -9.99 13.79 -5.51
C ILE A 140 -9.18 14.20 -4.28
N LEU A 141 -8.81 13.22 -3.45
CA LEU A 141 -8.04 13.44 -2.24
C LEU A 141 -6.64 13.97 -2.56
N THR A 142 -6.21 14.94 -1.77
CA THR A 142 -4.82 15.39 -1.73
C THR A 142 -4.04 14.63 -0.65
N GLU A 143 -2.72 14.52 -0.82
CA GLU A 143 -1.86 13.93 0.21
C GLU A 143 -1.98 14.72 1.53
N PHE A 144 -2.16 16.04 1.47
CA PHE A 144 -2.30 16.88 2.66
C PHE A 144 -3.56 16.56 3.47
N GLU A 145 -4.72 16.43 2.81
CA GLU A 145 -5.97 16.04 3.49
C GLU A 145 -5.82 14.67 4.17
N ILE A 146 -5.17 13.72 3.48
CA ILE A 146 -4.90 12.39 4.02
C ILE A 146 -3.97 12.48 5.24
N ILE A 147 -2.89 13.27 5.18
CA ILE A 147 -1.98 13.50 6.30
C ILE A 147 -2.71 14.10 7.51
N GLN A 148 -3.56 15.10 7.29
CA GLN A 148 -4.33 15.73 8.37
C GLN A 148 -5.25 14.70 9.05
N LYS A 149 -6.00 13.92 8.28
CA LYS A 149 -6.85 12.86 8.83
C LYS A 149 -6.05 11.77 9.53
N ALA A 150 -4.92 11.36 8.97
CA ALA A 150 -4.05 10.37 9.60
C ALA A 150 -3.49 10.85 10.95
N SER A 151 -3.19 12.14 11.08
CA SER A 151 -2.69 12.73 12.33
C SER A 151 -3.71 12.65 13.48
N GLU A 152 -5.01 12.59 13.18
CA GLU A 152 -6.06 12.39 14.17
C GLU A 152 -6.13 10.93 14.63
N LEU A 153 -5.79 9.98 13.73
CA LEU A 153 -5.88 8.54 13.95
C LEU A 153 -4.63 7.91 14.57
N GLN A 154 -3.45 8.46 14.31
CA GLN A 154 -2.15 7.91 14.72
C GLN A 154 -1.45 8.85 15.70
N LYS A 155 -1.30 8.40 16.96
CA LYS A 155 -0.67 9.17 18.05
C LYS A 155 0.55 8.50 18.67
N LEU A 156 1.16 7.55 17.94
CA LEU A 156 2.35 6.84 18.41
C LEU A 156 3.60 7.55 17.93
N SER A 157 4.67 7.49 18.72
CA SER A 157 5.98 7.98 18.30
C SER A 157 6.47 7.25 17.04
N SER A 158 7.09 7.98 16.12
CA SER A 158 7.53 7.47 14.82
C SER A 158 8.78 8.18 14.28
N ASN A 159 9.59 7.47 13.48
CA ASN A 159 10.73 8.05 12.78
C ASN A 159 10.29 8.58 11.40
N GLY A 160 9.59 9.71 11.41
CA GLY A 160 8.94 10.23 10.21
C GLY A 160 7.51 9.73 10.06
N ILE A 161 6.87 10.17 8.98
CA ILE A 161 5.54 9.71 8.57
C ILE A 161 5.56 9.21 7.12
N GLY A 162 4.60 8.37 6.77
CA GLY A 162 4.39 7.89 5.40
C GLY A 162 3.18 6.98 5.28
N PHE A 163 2.73 6.77 4.04
CA PHE A 163 1.63 5.88 3.72
C PHE A 163 2.10 4.78 2.78
N TYR A 164 1.61 3.56 2.99
CA TYR A 164 2.01 2.38 2.23
C TYR A 164 0.80 1.58 1.79
N ARG A 165 0.71 1.29 0.49
CA ARG A 165 -0.37 0.51 -0.10
C ARG A 165 -0.39 -0.87 0.56
N MET A 166 -1.55 -1.23 1.10
CA MET A 166 -1.72 -2.48 1.84
C MET A 166 -2.66 -3.46 1.14
N GLY A 167 -3.61 -2.95 0.34
CA GLY A 167 -4.58 -3.81 -0.35
C GLY A 167 -5.89 -3.10 -0.69
N CYS A 168 -7.00 -3.80 -0.57
CA CYS A 168 -8.33 -3.23 -0.71
C CYS A 168 -9.32 -3.83 0.29
N GLN A 169 -10.36 -3.07 0.65
CA GLN A 169 -11.46 -3.54 1.46
C GLN A 169 -12.79 -3.10 0.84
N LYS A 170 -13.60 -4.06 0.42
CA LYS A 170 -14.87 -3.81 -0.31
C LYS A 170 -14.65 -2.92 -1.55
N GLY A 171 -13.55 -3.14 -2.27
CA GLY A 171 -13.14 -2.33 -3.42
C GLY A 171 -12.53 -0.96 -3.11
N ILE A 172 -12.44 -0.57 -1.83
CA ILE A 172 -11.79 0.68 -1.45
C ILE A 172 -10.29 0.44 -1.23
N PRO A 173 -9.41 1.22 -1.86
CA PRO A 173 -7.96 1.20 -1.61
C PRO A 173 -7.62 1.33 -0.12
N THR A 174 -6.87 0.40 0.45
CA THR A 174 -6.36 0.48 1.83
C THR A 174 -4.89 0.88 1.86
N TYR A 175 -4.54 1.72 2.84
CA TYR A 175 -3.18 2.17 3.13
C TYR A 175 -2.88 2.04 4.61
N LEU A 176 -1.68 1.57 4.92
CA LEU A 176 -1.12 1.58 6.27
C LEU A 176 -0.57 2.97 6.59
N ILE A 177 -0.92 3.50 7.76
CA ILE A 177 -0.23 4.65 8.36
C ILE A 177 1.10 4.14 8.92
N GLY A 178 2.20 4.55 8.30
CA GLY A 178 3.55 4.11 8.60
C GLY A 178 4.51 5.26 8.89
N GLU A 179 5.80 4.95 8.85
CA GLU A 179 6.88 5.92 9.09
C GLU A 179 7.50 6.37 7.77
N TYR A 180 8.55 7.20 7.82
CA TYR A 180 9.25 7.62 6.59
C TYR A 180 9.87 6.45 5.83
N LEU A 181 10.38 5.45 6.56
CA LEU A 181 10.79 4.17 6.02
C LEU A 181 9.73 3.12 6.34
N ASP A 182 9.51 2.23 5.38
CA ASP A 182 8.60 1.11 5.55
C ASP A 182 9.12 0.15 6.63
N LYS A 183 8.24 -0.30 7.51
CA LYS A 183 8.54 -1.31 8.55
C LYS A 183 8.93 -2.65 7.94
N ALA A 184 8.46 -2.98 6.73
CA ALA A 184 8.92 -4.17 6.01
C ALA A 184 10.40 -4.07 5.58
N GLY A 185 11.05 -2.91 5.79
CA GLY A 185 12.45 -2.71 5.51
C GLY A 185 12.76 -2.70 4.02
N ILE A 186 11.77 -2.50 3.15
CA ILE A 186 11.94 -2.62 1.69
C ILE A 186 12.79 -1.45 1.13
N MET A 187 12.76 -0.29 1.78
CA MET A 187 13.48 0.92 1.36
C MET A 187 14.65 1.31 2.29
N LYS A 188 15.21 0.34 3.03
CA LYS A 188 16.44 0.55 3.80
C LYS A 188 17.66 0.38 2.92
#